data_AF-A0A1V6QGK3-F1
#
_entry.id   AF-A0A1V6QGK3-F1
#
_cell.length_a   1.000
_cell.length_b   1.000
_cell.length_c   1.000
_cell.angle_alpha   90.00
_cell.angle_beta   90.00
_cell.angle_gamma   90.00
#
_symmetry.space_group_name_H-M   'P 1'
#
loop_
_entity.id
_entity.type
_entity.pdbx_description
1 polymer ?
#
loop_
_entity_poly.entity_id
_entity_poly.type
_entity_poly.pdbx_seq_one_letter_code
_entity_poly.pdbx_strand_id
1 'polypeptide(L)'
;MVIQWIDTEGPRVPTTLPRLIKSYIDPKDPSKAAHNILRLAHLLLLSNHLTEAHEIASGVFRLGKNLIERDDNRVDLPLYTPISLEIFWQEHQEAFPRPEDAPKPNRGPLATYLAKEQWGKYRECTRTGWMLDRYGLAEPEDPLIWRETDDPKMLAMCARLLAKTTTPGTYPPQDRMREALAAGQKLYAMPEIPIEHWLLNRPENSQRQCWLLYRRLIVEMAIRVGEQQTAADILGQALRVDGFANGGTLGEFLMVPGIYDVLPLLARGGKETNPFFIPKADAEVMVKKILEALELRAKHGRQWALDESKVGWKELLNRLAEGAFKTHPKEYRAMGVKTAEEILYDPATEKEIKAAEKKVGKLPDDLKDMVRVANGFQGGWHLFGGGIAGIQHIGFDDGDAENSWDSLTQEDDEILDSSDLIELQSGSESDGFYHYYMRPTAWNDDEKIKDKRYRYWHWAPWMGSIARYNSVRDYVASCVEEVEEMLELGEKEEYQLEDESQEED
;
A
#
# COMPACT_ATOMS: atom_id res chain seq x y z
N MET A 1 24.83 -1.51 -6.22
CA MET A 1 24.50 -1.51 -4.78
C MET A 1 23.01 -1.20 -4.66
N VAL A 2 22.21 -2.07 -4.06
CA VAL A 2 20.76 -1.85 -3.93
C VAL A 2 20.54 -1.00 -2.68
N ILE A 3 19.99 0.21 -2.86
CA ILE A 3 19.63 1.08 -1.74
C ILE A 3 18.36 0.53 -1.10
N GLN A 4 18.39 0.30 0.21
CA GLN A 4 17.30 -0.27 1.00
C GLN A 4 17.06 0.54 2.28
N TRP A 5 15.80 0.63 2.71
CA TRP A 5 15.42 1.25 3.98
C TRP A 5 14.29 0.48 4.66
N ILE A 6 14.11 0.71 5.95
CA ILE A 6 13.04 0.13 6.76
C ILE A 6 11.85 1.10 6.75
N ASP A 7 10.66 0.57 6.50
CA ASP A 7 9.39 1.29 6.71
C ASP A 7 8.46 0.36 7.49
N THR A 8 7.99 0.77 8.66
CA THR A 8 7.25 -0.11 9.58
C THR A 8 5.75 -0.17 9.30
N GLU A 9 5.27 0.33 8.16
CA GLU A 9 3.85 0.23 7.76
C GLU A 9 3.51 -1.07 7.01
N GLY A 10 4.47 -1.97 6.78
CA GLY A 10 4.26 -3.27 6.12
C GLY A 10 4.96 -4.45 6.82
N PRO A 11 4.80 -5.70 6.32
CA PRO A 11 5.58 -6.85 6.79
C PRO A 11 7.08 -6.51 6.74
N ARG A 12 7.88 -7.15 7.60
CA ARG A 12 9.31 -6.85 7.91
C ARG A 12 10.30 -6.97 6.72
N VAL A 13 9.86 -6.74 5.48
CA VAL A 13 10.65 -6.74 4.25
C VAL A 13 11.17 -5.32 3.99
N PRO A 14 12.49 -5.10 3.91
CA PRO A 14 13.06 -3.81 3.55
C PRO A 14 12.53 -3.32 2.20
N THR A 15 12.13 -2.05 2.13
CA THR A 15 11.79 -1.43 0.84
C THR A 15 13.08 -1.10 0.10
N THR A 16 13.13 -1.39 -1.20
CA THR A 16 14.29 -1.08 -2.04
C THR A 16 13.94 -0.03 -3.08
N LEU A 17 14.93 0.78 -3.45
CA LEU A 17 14.75 1.84 -4.46
C LEU A 17 14.29 1.28 -5.82
N PRO A 18 14.86 0.17 -6.35
CA PRO A 18 14.38 -0.43 -7.59
C PRO A 18 12.92 -0.87 -7.50
N ARG A 19 12.48 -1.45 -6.38
CA ARG A 19 11.10 -1.88 -6.18
C ARG A 19 10.13 -0.70 -6.14
N LEU A 20 10.49 0.38 -5.45
CA LEU A 20 9.67 1.59 -5.42
C LEU A 20 9.53 2.19 -6.83
N ILE A 21 10.63 2.27 -7.58
CA ILE A 21 10.61 2.75 -8.97
C ILE A 21 9.73 1.85 -9.85
N LYS A 22 9.91 0.53 -9.77
CA LYS A 22 9.10 -0.46 -10.52
C LYS A 22 7.60 -0.27 -10.22
N SER A 23 7.23 -0.22 -8.94
CA SER A 23 5.83 0.00 -8.51
C SER A 23 5.26 1.36 -8.93
N TYR A 24 6.11 2.32 -9.32
CA TYR A 24 5.66 3.59 -9.88
C TYR A 24 5.57 3.56 -11.40
N ILE A 25 6.50 2.94 -12.12
CA ILE A 25 6.57 3.00 -13.60
C ILE A 25 5.75 1.90 -14.30
N ASP A 26 5.55 0.76 -13.64
CA ASP A 26 4.95 -0.44 -14.25
C ASP A 26 3.43 -0.52 -14.14
N PRO A 27 2.74 -0.25 -13.02
CA PRO A 27 1.30 -0.52 -12.92
C PRO A 27 0.46 0.52 -13.68
N LYS A 28 -0.79 0.20 -14.02
CA LYS A 28 -1.74 1.17 -14.60
C LYS A 28 -2.01 2.32 -13.62
N ASP A 29 -2.27 1.99 -12.37
CA ASP A 29 -2.43 2.95 -11.27
C ASP A 29 -1.17 3.00 -10.38
N PRO A 30 -0.37 4.08 -10.45
CA PRO A 30 0.83 4.24 -9.61
C PRO A 30 0.54 4.89 -8.25
N SER A 31 -0.73 5.05 -7.85
CA SER A 31 -1.11 5.84 -6.66
C SER A 31 -0.49 5.32 -5.37
N LYS A 32 -0.44 4.00 -5.17
CA LYS A 32 0.23 3.40 -3.99
C LYS A 32 1.72 3.77 -3.95
N ALA A 33 2.41 3.70 -5.09
CA ALA A 33 3.82 4.07 -5.17
C ALA A 33 4.03 5.58 -4.96
N ALA A 34 3.14 6.43 -5.48
CA ALA A 34 3.19 7.87 -5.23
C ALA A 34 3.04 8.20 -3.73
N HIS A 35 2.13 7.51 -3.02
CA HIS A 35 2.03 7.61 -1.56
C HIS A 35 3.32 7.14 -0.87
N ASN A 36 3.92 6.03 -1.32
CA ASN A 36 5.18 5.53 -0.77
C ASN A 36 6.36 6.50 -1.03
N ILE A 37 6.36 7.25 -2.13
CA ILE A 37 7.36 8.30 -2.38
C ILE A 37 7.16 9.49 -1.42
N LEU A 38 5.92 9.91 -1.16
CA LEU A 38 5.65 10.94 -0.14
C LEU A 38 6.01 10.46 1.27
N ARG A 39 5.82 9.17 1.55
CA ARG A 39 6.30 8.55 2.78
C ARG A 39 7.82 8.59 2.89
N LEU A 40 8.54 8.30 1.80
CA LEU A 40 10.00 8.47 1.75
C LEU A 40 10.40 9.93 2.03
N ALA A 41 9.62 10.93 1.56
CA ALA A 41 9.88 12.33 1.88
C ALA A 41 9.83 12.59 3.40
N HIS A 42 8.90 11.97 4.13
CA HIS A 42 8.87 12.05 5.59
C HIS A 42 10.10 11.41 6.24
N LEU A 43 10.60 10.28 5.72
CA LEU A 43 11.82 9.63 6.23
C LEU A 43 13.06 10.49 5.97
N LEU A 44 13.09 11.20 4.84
CA LEU A 44 14.14 12.18 4.53
C LEU A 44 14.08 13.38 5.47
N LEU A 45 12.88 13.91 5.77
CA LEU A 45 12.70 14.95 6.79
C LEU A 45 13.22 14.46 8.16
N LEU A 46 12.85 13.25 8.58
CA LEU A 46 13.33 12.65 9.83
C LEU A 46 14.87 12.51 9.87
N SER A 47 15.48 12.27 8.71
CA SER A 47 16.94 12.21 8.54
C SER A 47 17.59 13.58 8.36
N ASN A 48 16.81 14.67 8.46
CA ASN A 48 17.21 16.05 8.28
C ASN A 48 17.73 16.39 6.85
N HIS A 49 17.20 15.73 5.83
CA HIS A 49 17.48 15.99 4.40
C HIS A 49 16.36 16.83 3.78
N LEU A 50 16.26 18.09 4.21
CA LEU A 50 15.13 18.97 3.87
C LEU A 50 15.01 19.24 2.36
N THR A 51 16.14 19.49 1.69
CA THR A 51 16.20 19.71 0.23
C THR A 51 15.68 18.50 -0.52
N GLU A 52 16.20 17.31 -0.20
CA GLU A 52 15.81 16.06 -0.86
C GLU A 52 14.33 15.74 -0.64
N ALA A 53 13.84 15.92 0.60
CA ALA A 53 12.42 15.72 0.91
C ALA A 53 11.52 16.68 0.10
N HIS A 54 11.90 17.96 0.03
CA HIS A 54 11.19 18.96 -0.76
C HIS A 54 11.19 18.61 -2.25
N GLU A 55 12.33 18.22 -2.81
CA GLU A 55 12.48 17.90 -4.23
C GLU A 55 11.59 16.72 -4.66
N ILE A 56 11.61 15.61 -3.92
CA ILE A 56 10.78 14.45 -4.30
C ILE A 56 9.29 14.72 -4.10
N ALA A 57 8.90 15.41 -3.01
CA ALA A 57 7.50 15.75 -2.78
C ALA A 57 6.98 16.68 -3.88
N SER A 58 7.77 17.72 -4.24
CA SER A 58 7.45 18.62 -5.34
C SER A 58 7.38 17.87 -6.68
N GLY A 59 8.30 16.95 -6.91
CA GLY A 59 8.30 16.07 -8.08
C GLY A 59 7.00 15.28 -8.21
N VAL A 60 6.54 14.65 -7.12
CA VAL A 60 5.29 13.88 -7.09
C VAL A 60 4.09 14.78 -7.41
N PHE A 61 3.97 15.95 -6.79
CA PHE A 61 2.82 16.82 -7.06
C PHE A 61 2.84 17.43 -8.46
N ARG A 62 4.01 17.81 -8.96
CA ARG A 62 4.19 18.40 -10.31
C ARG A 62 3.94 17.38 -11.42
N LEU A 63 4.52 16.19 -11.30
CA LEU A 63 4.51 15.17 -12.34
C LEU A 63 3.35 14.17 -12.16
N GLY A 64 2.77 14.11 -10.96
CA GLY A 64 1.70 13.18 -10.60
C GLY A 64 0.35 13.47 -11.22
N LYS A 65 0.11 14.71 -11.63
CA LYS A 65 -1.15 15.16 -12.25
C LYS A 65 -1.43 14.53 -13.62
N ASN A 66 -0.39 14.02 -14.27
CA ASN A 66 -0.48 13.40 -15.60
C ASN A 66 -0.61 11.86 -15.53
N LEU A 67 -0.77 11.28 -14.34
CA LEU A 67 -0.64 9.83 -14.13
C LEU A 67 -1.91 9.01 -14.30
N ILE A 68 -3.09 9.64 -14.36
CA ILE A 68 -4.36 8.94 -14.56
C ILE A 68 -4.76 9.13 -16.02
N GLU A 69 -4.76 8.02 -16.78
CA GLU A 69 -5.47 7.99 -18.06
C GLU A 69 -6.94 8.36 -17.78
N ARG A 70 -7.41 9.43 -18.41
CA ARG A 70 -8.78 9.93 -18.28
C ARG A 70 -9.75 8.91 -18.87
N ASP A 71 -10.25 8.00 -18.06
CA ASP A 71 -11.57 7.42 -18.31
C ASP A 71 -12.60 8.41 -17.75
N ASP A 72 -13.53 8.80 -18.61
CA ASP A 72 -14.60 9.73 -18.29
C ASP A 72 -15.36 9.24 -17.05
N ASN A 73 -15.57 10.14 -16.09
CA ASN A 73 -16.50 10.05 -14.94
C ASN A 73 -15.99 9.77 -13.52
N ARG A 74 -14.71 10.05 -13.17
CA ARG A 74 -14.35 10.55 -11.82
C ARG A 74 -12.86 10.91 -11.75
N VAL A 75 -12.56 12.21 -11.66
CA VAL A 75 -11.23 12.68 -11.27
C VAL A 75 -11.20 12.75 -9.74
N ASP A 76 -10.88 11.64 -9.10
CA ASP A 76 -10.24 11.74 -7.79
C ASP A 76 -8.74 11.74 -8.07
N LEU A 77 -8.06 12.84 -7.77
CA LEU A 77 -6.62 12.78 -7.52
C LEU A 77 -6.50 12.04 -6.17
N PRO A 78 -6.07 10.76 -6.12
CA PRO A 78 -6.04 10.01 -4.87
C PRO A 78 -4.93 10.49 -3.93
N LEU A 79 -4.09 11.43 -4.39
CA LEU A 79 -2.99 12.01 -3.63
C LEU A 79 -3.49 13.18 -2.80
N TYR A 80 -3.77 12.91 -1.52
CA TYR A 80 -3.93 13.97 -0.54
C TYR A 80 -2.56 14.56 -0.18
N THR A 81 -2.50 15.87 0.09
CA THR A 81 -1.29 16.48 0.64
C THR A 81 -1.18 16.11 2.13
N PRO A 82 -0.12 15.39 2.55
CA PRO A 82 0.07 15.07 3.96
C PRO A 82 0.20 16.34 4.81
N ILE A 83 -0.49 16.38 5.95
CA ILE A 83 -0.50 17.54 6.87
C ILE A 83 0.92 17.88 7.35
N SER A 84 1.76 16.86 7.57
CA SER A 84 3.18 17.03 7.91
C SER A 84 3.98 17.78 6.85
N LEU A 85 3.68 17.59 5.56
CA LEU A 85 4.34 18.36 4.48
C LEU A 85 3.81 19.79 4.41
N GLU A 86 2.52 20.02 4.67
CA GLU A 86 1.98 21.38 4.77
C GLU A 86 2.65 22.17 5.91
N ILE A 87 2.87 21.53 7.06
CA ILE A 87 3.61 22.13 8.18
C ILE A 87 5.07 22.39 7.79
N PHE A 88 5.76 21.42 7.17
CA PHE A 88 7.13 21.59 6.69
C PHE A 88 7.28 22.85 5.82
N TRP A 89 6.42 23.01 4.80
CA TRP A 89 6.50 24.16 3.91
C TRP A 89 6.08 25.47 4.59
N GLN A 90 5.21 25.42 5.60
CA GLN A 90 4.88 26.62 6.38
C GLN A 90 6.07 27.08 7.23
N GLU A 91 6.74 26.17 7.93
CA GLU A 91 7.89 26.48 8.79
C GLU A 91 9.12 26.91 7.99
N HIS A 92 9.28 26.41 6.77
CA HIS A 92 10.44 26.68 5.91
C HIS A 92 10.11 27.40 4.60
N GLN A 93 9.03 28.19 4.57
CA GLN A 93 8.49 28.78 3.34
C GLN A 93 9.52 29.57 2.50
N GLU A 94 10.49 30.22 3.16
CA GLU A 94 11.51 31.02 2.47
C GLU A 94 12.46 30.17 1.62
N ALA A 95 12.83 28.98 2.09
CA ALA A 95 13.77 28.08 1.41
C ALA A 95 13.05 26.99 0.60
N PHE A 96 11.91 26.53 1.09
CA PHE A 96 11.14 25.40 0.55
C PHE A 96 9.67 25.80 0.42
N PRO A 97 9.32 26.61 -0.61
CA PRO A 97 7.95 27.04 -0.80
C PRO A 97 7.06 25.83 -1.09
N ARG A 98 5.80 25.89 -0.65
CA ARG A 98 4.80 24.88 -0.97
C ARG A 98 4.64 24.75 -2.49
N PRO A 99 4.69 23.53 -3.07
CA PRO A 99 4.45 23.33 -4.49
C PRO A 99 3.09 23.87 -4.92
N GLU A 100 3.06 24.63 -6.02
CA GLU A 100 1.81 25.17 -6.58
C GLU A 100 0.82 24.06 -6.94
N ASP A 101 1.38 22.92 -7.35
CA ASP A 101 0.64 21.77 -7.79
C ASP A 101 0.03 20.92 -6.68
N ALA A 102 0.48 21.09 -5.43
CA ALA A 102 -0.02 20.29 -4.31
C ALA A 102 -1.49 20.63 -4.01
N PRO A 103 -2.40 19.63 -3.91
CA PRO A 103 -3.81 19.85 -3.60
C PRO A 103 -4.00 20.65 -2.31
N LYS A 104 -4.81 21.71 -2.36
CA LYS A 104 -5.09 22.54 -1.18
C LYS A 104 -6.13 21.84 -0.29
N PRO A 105 -5.97 21.87 1.04
CA PRO A 105 -7.00 21.36 1.93
C PRO A 105 -8.27 22.21 1.84
N ASN A 106 -9.42 21.57 1.60
CA ASN A 106 -10.75 22.21 1.53
C ASN A 106 -11.32 22.54 2.93
N ARG A 107 -10.51 23.07 3.86
CA ARG A 107 -10.87 23.21 5.28
C ARG A 107 -10.63 24.62 5.85
N GLY A 108 -10.81 25.65 5.04
CA GLY A 108 -10.65 27.05 5.43
C GLY A 108 -9.19 27.54 5.32
N PRO A 109 -8.80 28.64 6.00
CA PRO A 109 -7.43 29.13 5.97
C PRO A 109 -6.43 28.08 6.46
N LEU A 110 -5.40 27.80 5.66
CA LEU A 110 -4.43 26.73 5.90
C LEU A 110 -3.80 26.82 7.30
N ALA A 111 -3.29 27.98 7.70
CA ALA A 111 -2.65 28.16 9.01
C ALA A 111 -3.60 27.83 10.18
N THR A 112 -4.87 28.23 10.09
CA THR A 112 -5.89 27.91 11.11
C THR A 112 -6.19 26.42 11.14
N TYR A 113 -6.26 25.79 9.96
CA TYR A 113 -6.47 24.35 9.84
C TYR A 113 -5.31 23.55 10.46
N LEU A 114 -4.07 23.88 10.12
CA LEU A 114 -2.88 23.21 10.64
C LEU A 114 -2.75 23.37 12.17
N ALA A 115 -2.96 24.58 12.68
CA ALA A 115 -2.97 24.82 14.12
C ALA A 115 -4.03 23.98 14.85
N LYS A 116 -5.22 23.82 14.26
CA LYS A 116 -6.29 22.96 14.80
C LYS A 116 -5.89 21.48 14.82
N GLU A 117 -5.25 20.99 13.76
CA GLU A 117 -4.79 19.59 13.67
C GLU A 117 -3.67 19.30 14.68
N GLN A 118 -2.66 20.19 14.78
CA GLN A 118 -1.60 20.09 15.78
C GLN A 118 -2.17 20.10 17.21
N TRP A 119 -3.12 21.00 17.47
CA TRP A 119 -3.84 21.06 18.75
C TRP A 119 -4.64 19.80 19.04
N GLY A 120 -5.33 19.26 18.03
CA GLY A 120 -6.09 18.02 18.13
C GLY A 120 -5.23 16.85 18.59
N LYS A 121 -4.04 16.71 17.99
CA LYS A 121 -3.05 15.67 18.37
C LYS A 121 -2.49 15.87 19.76
N TYR A 122 -2.19 17.11 20.16
CA TYR A 122 -1.78 17.41 21.54
C TYR A 122 -2.87 17.04 22.56
N ARG A 123 -4.13 17.39 22.28
CA ARG A 123 -5.28 17.06 23.14
C ARG A 123 -5.50 15.55 23.26
N GLU A 124 -5.35 14.81 22.18
CA GLU A 124 -5.40 13.35 22.18
C GLU A 124 -4.36 12.76 23.14
N CYS A 125 -3.12 13.30 23.09
CA CYS A 125 -2.05 12.88 23.96
C CYS A 125 -2.27 13.17 25.46
N THR A 126 -3.09 14.18 25.79
CA THR A 126 -3.39 14.57 27.19
C THR A 126 -4.72 14.00 27.70
N ARG A 127 -5.41 13.17 26.90
CA ARG A 127 -6.68 12.55 27.29
C ARG A 127 -6.46 11.56 28.44
N THR A 128 -7.15 11.80 29.55
CA THR A 128 -7.07 11.01 30.79
C THR A 128 -8.23 10.02 30.93
N GLY A 129 -9.41 10.33 30.41
CA GLY A 129 -10.57 9.41 30.46
C GLY A 129 -10.30 8.05 29.83
N TRP A 130 -9.43 7.98 28.82
CA TRP A 130 -9.01 6.71 28.22
C TRP A 130 -8.28 5.79 29.22
N MET A 131 -7.53 6.35 30.18
CA MET A 131 -6.85 5.57 31.23
C MET A 131 -7.84 4.97 32.22
N LEU A 132 -8.92 5.69 32.54
CA LEU A 132 -10.01 5.19 33.37
C LEU A 132 -10.75 4.05 32.65
N ASP A 133 -11.12 4.27 31.39
CA ASP A 133 -11.90 3.30 30.59
C ASP A 133 -11.14 2.00 30.34
N ARG A 134 -9.82 2.07 30.10
CA ARG A 134 -9.00 0.90 29.71
C ARG A 134 -8.25 0.24 30.86
N TYR A 135 -7.92 0.99 31.91
CA TYR A 135 -7.11 0.47 33.02
C TYR A 135 -7.74 0.66 34.39
N GLY A 136 -8.96 1.20 34.48
CA GLY A 136 -9.65 1.45 35.75
C GLY A 136 -8.95 2.50 36.62
N LEU A 137 -8.07 3.32 36.04
CA LEU A 137 -7.27 4.29 36.78
C LEU A 137 -7.96 5.66 36.81
N ALA A 138 -8.44 6.05 38.00
CA ALA A 138 -8.97 7.40 38.24
C ALA A 138 -7.85 8.46 38.25
N GLU A 139 -8.22 9.71 37.95
CA GLU A 139 -7.30 10.85 38.10
C GLU A 139 -6.94 11.02 39.59
N PRO A 140 -5.64 11.11 39.97
CA PRO A 140 -5.26 11.43 41.34
C PRO A 140 -5.65 12.86 41.71
N GLU A 141 -5.90 13.11 43.00
CA GLU A 141 -6.18 14.46 43.51
C GLU A 141 -4.99 15.41 43.32
N ASP A 142 -3.77 14.91 43.56
CA ASP A 142 -2.52 15.62 43.29
C ASP A 142 -1.68 14.86 42.26
N PRO A 143 -1.47 15.42 41.05
CA PRO A 143 -0.64 14.78 40.05
C PRO A 143 0.86 14.76 40.42
N LEU A 144 1.32 15.47 41.46
CA LEU A 144 2.71 15.42 41.94
C LEU A 144 3.07 14.10 42.64
N ILE A 145 2.09 13.23 42.90
CA ILE A 145 2.32 11.85 43.36
C ILE A 145 3.26 11.06 42.44
N TRP A 146 3.44 11.50 41.19
CA TRP A 146 4.43 10.94 40.25
C TRP A 146 5.84 10.83 40.84
N ARG A 147 6.21 11.76 41.74
CA ARG A 147 7.54 11.79 42.37
C ARG A 147 7.77 10.57 43.27
N GLU A 148 6.71 10.08 43.91
CA GLU A 148 6.75 9.04 44.93
C GLU A 148 6.37 7.65 44.39
N THR A 149 5.60 7.59 43.30
CA THR A 149 5.16 6.33 42.69
C THR A 149 6.09 5.84 41.59
N ASP A 150 6.21 4.52 41.46
CA ASP A 150 6.85 3.84 40.33
C ASP A 150 5.83 3.03 39.51
N ASP A 151 4.52 3.21 39.73
CA ASP A 151 3.49 2.59 38.89
C ASP A 151 3.46 3.27 37.50
N PRO A 152 3.75 2.56 36.40
CA PRO A 152 3.78 3.14 35.07
C PRO A 152 2.44 3.74 34.64
N LYS A 153 1.31 3.19 35.10
CA LYS A 153 -0.02 3.74 34.77
C LYS A 153 -0.23 5.08 35.47
N MET A 154 0.12 5.17 36.76
CA MET A 154 0.06 6.42 37.51
C MET A 154 1.02 7.48 36.96
N LEU A 155 2.25 7.11 36.59
CA LEU A 155 3.20 8.04 35.95
C LEU A 155 2.65 8.61 34.65
N ALA A 156 2.09 7.76 33.78
CA ALA A 156 1.45 8.19 32.54
C ALA A 156 0.24 9.11 32.80
N MET A 157 -0.61 8.78 33.77
CA MET A 157 -1.74 9.60 34.18
C MET A 157 -1.29 10.99 34.66
N CYS A 158 -0.27 11.03 35.54
CA CYS A 158 0.26 12.27 36.07
C CYS A 158 0.88 13.14 34.96
N ALA A 159 1.68 12.56 34.05
CA ALA A 159 2.24 13.28 32.92
C ALA A 159 1.15 13.90 32.02
N ARG A 160 0.10 13.12 31.71
CA ARG A 160 -1.08 13.61 30.95
C ARG A 160 -1.76 14.76 31.67
N LEU A 161 -2.02 14.63 32.97
CA LEU A 161 -2.68 15.65 33.78
C LEU A 161 -1.85 16.93 33.86
N LEU A 162 -0.55 16.84 34.12
CA LEU A 162 0.36 17.97 34.21
C LEU A 162 0.46 18.72 32.87
N ALA A 163 0.41 18.00 31.75
CA ALA A 163 0.37 18.59 30.42
C ALA A 163 -1.04 19.13 30.03
N LYS A 164 -2.11 18.71 30.69
CA LYS A 164 -3.49 19.05 30.29
C LYS A 164 -3.84 20.51 30.60
N THR A 165 -4.50 21.16 29.63
CA THR A 165 -5.18 22.46 29.80
C THR A 165 -6.67 22.34 29.48
N THR A 166 -7.46 23.27 30.01
CA THR A 166 -8.91 23.37 29.78
C THR A 166 -9.25 24.30 28.62
N THR A 167 -8.33 25.17 28.18
CA THR A 167 -8.56 26.13 27.09
C THR A 167 -7.97 25.62 25.78
N PRO A 168 -8.75 25.53 24.68
CA PRO A 168 -8.22 25.15 23.38
C PRO A 168 -7.09 26.06 22.90
N GLY A 169 -6.02 25.47 22.37
CA GLY A 169 -4.88 26.20 21.79
C GLY A 169 -3.92 26.80 22.83
N THR A 170 -4.11 26.51 24.12
CA THR A 170 -3.19 26.97 25.18
C THR A 170 -2.35 25.82 25.72
N TYR A 171 -1.31 26.16 26.47
CA TYR A 171 -0.43 25.19 27.09
C TYR A 171 -0.28 25.51 28.58
N PRO A 172 0.03 24.52 29.43
CA PRO A 172 0.23 24.77 30.85
C PRO A 172 1.46 25.68 31.10
N PRO A 173 1.59 26.26 32.31
CA PRO A 173 2.80 27.00 32.67
C PRO A 173 4.07 26.15 32.59
N GLN A 174 5.20 26.79 32.31
CA GLN A 174 6.52 26.15 32.17
C GLN A 174 6.87 25.19 33.31
N ASP A 175 6.63 25.57 34.57
CA ASP A 175 6.97 24.71 35.71
C ASP A 175 6.15 23.41 35.69
N ARG A 176 4.88 23.47 35.30
CA ARG A 176 4.03 22.28 35.16
C ARG A 176 4.42 21.43 33.96
N MET A 177 4.91 22.03 32.87
CA MET A 177 5.49 21.31 31.74
C MET A 177 6.75 20.54 32.14
N ARG A 178 7.62 21.13 32.98
CA ARG A 178 8.81 20.46 33.51
C ARG A 178 8.44 19.27 34.37
N GLU A 179 7.42 19.39 35.23
CA GLU A 179 6.88 18.25 35.98
C GLU A 179 6.33 17.16 35.06
N ALA A 180 5.59 17.52 34.01
CA ALA A 180 5.08 16.56 33.03
C ALA A 180 6.21 15.81 32.29
N LEU A 181 7.25 16.55 31.87
CA LEU A 181 8.44 16.00 31.24
C LEU A 181 9.17 15.03 32.18
N ALA A 182 9.40 15.42 33.43
CA ALA A 182 10.08 14.60 34.42
C ALA A 182 9.31 13.30 34.74
N ALA A 183 7.97 13.39 34.88
CA ALA A 183 7.12 12.21 35.05
C ALA A 183 7.20 11.26 33.83
N GLY A 184 7.18 11.82 32.62
CA GLY A 184 7.32 11.06 31.38
C GLY A 184 8.71 10.41 31.22
N GLN A 185 9.78 11.12 31.57
CA GLN A 185 11.14 10.58 31.58
C GLN A 185 11.28 9.45 32.59
N LYS A 186 10.68 9.59 33.78
CA LYS A 186 10.66 8.52 34.80
C LYS A 186 9.97 7.27 34.27
N LEU A 187 8.84 7.42 33.56
CA LEU A 187 8.17 6.31 32.88
C LEU A 187 9.08 5.66 31.83
N TYR A 188 9.68 6.44 30.93
CA TYR A 188 10.47 5.91 29.82
C TYR A 188 11.87 5.41 30.20
N ALA A 189 12.32 5.69 31.42
CA ALA A 189 13.53 5.09 31.98
C ALA A 189 13.32 3.63 32.42
N MET A 190 12.06 3.18 32.56
CA MET A 190 11.75 1.80 32.92
C MET A 190 12.13 0.85 31.76
N PRO A 191 12.68 -0.35 32.03
CA PRO A 191 13.03 -1.30 30.98
C PRO A 191 11.81 -1.73 30.15
N GLU A 192 11.99 -1.84 28.83
CA GLU A 192 10.94 -2.27 27.90
C GLU A 192 11.50 -3.26 26.87
N ILE A 193 10.67 -4.22 26.45
CA ILE A 193 11.05 -5.25 25.47
C ILE A 193 11.15 -4.61 24.07
N PRO A 194 12.27 -4.79 23.34
CA PRO A 194 12.45 -4.25 21.98
C PRO A 194 11.43 -4.75 20.96
N ILE A 195 11.25 -3.97 19.89
CA ILE A 195 10.31 -4.24 18.78
C ILE A 195 10.52 -5.59 18.10
N GLU A 196 11.75 -6.10 18.05
CA GLU A 196 12.03 -7.38 17.40
C GLU A 196 11.32 -8.55 18.09
N HIS A 197 11.09 -8.43 19.40
CA HIS A 197 10.49 -9.45 20.26
C HIS A 197 8.98 -9.28 20.46
N TRP A 198 8.34 -8.36 19.72
CA TRP A 198 6.89 -8.18 19.79
C TRP A 198 6.17 -9.40 19.21
N LEU A 199 5.26 -9.96 20.00
CA LEU A 199 4.28 -10.93 19.54
C LEU A 199 2.91 -10.24 19.57
N LEU A 200 2.33 -9.97 18.39
CA LEU A 200 1.01 -9.35 18.28
C LEU A 200 -0.02 -10.11 19.14
N ASN A 201 -0.95 -9.38 19.75
CA ASN A 201 -2.07 -9.90 20.56
C ASN A 201 -1.73 -10.51 21.93
N ARG A 202 -0.50 -10.33 22.42
CA ARG A 202 -0.17 -10.68 23.81
C ARG A 202 -0.70 -9.65 24.82
N PRO A 203 -1.41 -10.05 25.89
CA PRO A 203 -1.92 -9.15 26.92
C PRO A 203 -0.84 -8.26 27.55
N GLU A 204 0.40 -8.76 27.66
CA GLU A 204 1.54 -8.03 28.22
C GLU A 204 1.90 -6.77 27.40
N ASN A 205 1.60 -6.77 26.10
CA ASN A 205 1.83 -5.61 25.24
C ASN A 205 0.91 -4.43 25.58
N SER A 206 -0.25 -4.67 26.20
CA SER A 206 -1.19 -3.61 26.61
C SER A 206 -0.70 -2.77 27.79
N GLN A 207 0.37 -3.21 28.46
CA GLN A 207 1.01 -2.51 29.59
C GLN A 207 2.27 -1.76 29.17
N ARG A 208 2.61 -1.77 27.89
CA ARG A 208 3.78 -1.09 27.35
C ARG A 208 3.65 0.43 27.45
N GLN A 209 4.78 1.10 27.59
CA GLN A 209 4.83 2.51 27.96
C GLN A 209 4.22 3.41 26.88
N CYS A 210 4.43 3.07 25.61
CA CYS A 210 3.86 3.80 24.46
C CYS A 210 2.32 3.75 24.41
N TRP A 211 1.70 2.68 24.92
CA TRP A 211 0.25 2.60 25.06
C TRP A 211 -0.26 3.46 26.22
N LEU A 212 0.49 3.52 27.32
CA LEU A 212 0.11 4.34 28.48
C LEU A 212 0.28 5.83 28.20
N LEU A 213 1.36 6.21 27.52
CA LEU A 213 1.73 7.59 27.23
C LEU A 213 2.34 7.70 25.83
N TYR A 214 1.72 8.49 24.97
CA TYR A 214 2.27 8.79 23.66
C TYR A 214 3.58 9.57 23.79
N ARG A 215 4.67 9.02 23.25
CA ARG A 215 6.00 9.68 23.28
C ARG A 215 5.99 11.06 22.62
N ARG A 216 5.09 11.27 21.64
CA ARG A 216 4.81 12.60 21.06
C ARG A 216 4.60 13.69 22.13
N LEU A 217 3.86 13.39 23.20
CA LEU A 217 3.57 14.37 24.25
C LEU A 217 4.86 14.87 24.91
N ILE A 218 5.73 13.93 25.26
CA ILE A 218 6.93 14.21 26.05
C ILE A 218 8.00 14.87 25.17
N VAL A 219 8.09 14.50 23.89
CA VAL A 219 8.87 15.24 22.89
C VAL A 219 8.38 16.70 22.80
N GLU A 220 7.07 16.93 22.70
CA GLU A 220 6.51 18.28 22.65
C GLU A 220 6.75 19.06 23.95
N MET A 221 6.68 18.43 25.13
CA MET A 221 7.03 19.07 26.40
C MET A 221 8.49 19.49 26.44
N ALA A 222 9.42 18.60 26.08
CA ALA A 222 10.84 18.88 26.03
C ALA A 222 11.15 20.09 25.10
N ILE A 223 10.55 20.13 23.91
CA ILE A 223 10.69 21.28 22.99
C ILE A 223 10.20 22.57 23.66
N ARG A 224 9.01 22.55 24.26
CA ARG A 224 8.41 23.76 24.87
C ARG A 224 9.17 24.29 26.07
N VAL A 225 9.82 23.43 26.85
CA VAL A 225 10.67 23.86 27.97
C VAL A 225 12.08 24.27 27.53
N GLY A 226 12.40 24.16 26.23
CA GLY A 226 13.69 24.53 25.67
C GLY A 226 14.77 23.45 25.82
N GLU A 227 14.39 22.19 25.98
CA GLU A 227 15.29 21.05 26.11
C GLU A 227 15.33 20.23 24.80
N GLN A 228 15.89 20.80 23.73
CA GLN A 228 15.88 20.15 22.40
C GLN A 228 16.68 18.83 22.37
N GLN A 229 17.78 18.73 23.12
CA GLN A 229 18.55 17.48 23.19
C GLN A 229 17.74 16.37 23.87
N THR A 230 17.07 16.70 24.98
CA THR A 230 16.13 15.78 25.66
C THR A 230 15.03 15.32 24.69
N ALA A 231 14.48 16.24 23.90
CA ALA A 231 13.47 15.90 22.89
C ALA A 231 14.02 14.92 21.83
N ALA A 232 15.26 15.14 21.37
CA ALA A 232 15.92 14.26 20.40
C ALA A 232 16.18 12.86 20.98
N ASP A 233 16.62 12.78 22.24
CA ASP A 233 16.93 11.51 22.90
C ASP A 233 15.66 10.66 23.10
N ILE A 234 14.56 11.30 23.53
CA ILE A 234 13.26 10.64 23.70
C ILE A 234 12.68 10.20 22.36
N LEU A 235 12.81 11.01 21.30
CA LEU A 235 12.41 10.64 19.96
C LEU A 235 13.24 9.46 19.43
N GLY A 236 14.56 9.47 19.61
CA GLY A 236 15.42 8.35 19.22
C GLY A 236 15.08 7.07 19.97
N GLN A 237 14.76 7.17 21.27
CA GLN A 237 14.23 6.04 22.02
C GLN A 237 12.90 5.54 21.46
N ALA A 238 11.98 6.44 21.10
CA ALA A 238 10.70 6.09 20.47
C ALA A 238 10.91 5.28 19.19
N LEU A 239 11.79 5.74 18.31
CA LEU A 239 12.02 5.09 17.02
C LEU A 239 12.64 3.69 17.18
N ARG A 240 13.51 3.49 18.17
CA ARG A 240 14.13 2.17 18.45
C ARG A 240 13.17 1.20 19.15
N VAL A 241 12.41 1.68 20.11
CA VAL A 241 11.58 0.83 20.97
C VAL A 241 10.20 0.58 20.36
N ASP A 242 9.61 1.60 19.74
CA ASP A 242 8.24 1.60 19.25
C ASP A 242 8.13 1.70 17.72
N GLY A 243 9.18 2.16 17.04
CA GLY A 243 9.11 2.48 15.62
C GLY A 243 8.05 3.56 15.36
N PHE A 244 7.15 3.29 14.41
CA PHE A 244 5.95 4.12 14.16
C PHE A 244 4.65 3.45 14.63
N ALA A 245 4.71 2.46 15.52
CA ALA A 245 3.54 1.73 16.01
C ALA A 245 3.08 2.23 17.39
N ASN A 246 1.78 2.52 17.52
CA ASN A 246 1.05 2.74 18.78
C ASN A 246 1.65 3.73 19.81
N GLY A 247 2.50 4.67 19.35
CA GLY A 247 3.02 5.81 20.13
C GLY A 247 3.00 7.15 19.37
N GLY A 248 2.53 7.11 18.11
CA GLY A 248 2.45 8.21 17.14
C GLY A 248 2.96 7.76 15.76
N THR A 249 2.27 8.12 14.68
CA THR A 249 2.79 7.88 13.31
C THR A 249 3.94 8.84 13.00
N LEU A 250 4.80 8.52 12.02
CA LEU A 250 5.86 9.43 11.57
C LEU A 250 5.32 10.83 11.24
N GLY A 251 4.18 10.88 10.53
CA GLY A 251 3.52 12.13 10.20
C GLY A 251 3.17 12.94 11.45
N GLU A 252 2.64 12.30 12.50
CA GLU A 252 2.26 12.98 13.75
C GLU A 252 3.43 13.56 14.53
N PHE A 253 4.61 12.93 14.46
CA PHE A 253 5.84 13.49 15.03
C PHE A 253 6.33 14.71 14.25
N LEU A 254 6.31 14.64 12.91
CA LEU A 254 6.66 15.76 12.04
C LEU A 254 5.69 16.94 12.14
N MET A 255 4.50 16.72 12.72
CA MET A 255 3.54 17.79 13.04
C MET A 255 3.83 18.51 14.36
N VAL A 256 4.76 18.06 15.20
CA VAL A 256 5.03 18.69 16.51
C VAL A 256 5.62 20.09 16.31
N PRO A 257 5.05 21.17 16.89
CA PRO A 257 5.63 22.49 16.80
C PRO A 257 7.07 22.52 17.34
N GLY A 258 8.01 23.06 16.56
CA GLY A 258 9.44 23.12 16.92
C GLY A 258 10.23 21.82 16.65
N ILE A 259 9.62 20.80 16.02
CA ILE A 259 10.31 19.53 15.73
C ILE A 259 11.53 19.72 14.83
N TYR A 260 11.52 20.69 13.90
CA TYR A 260 12.62 20.92 12.96
C TYR A 260 13.90 21.43 13.63
N ASP A 261 13.83 21.93 14.87
CA ASP A 261 15.02 22.24 15.68
C ASP A 261 15.62 20.98 16.34
N VAL A 262 14.82 19.92 16.47
CA VAL A 262 15.20 18.64 17.09
C VAL A 262 15.77 17.66 16.06
N LEU A 263 15.23 17.64 14.84
CA LEU A 263 15.66 16.69 13.80
C LEU A 263 17.17 16.74 13.47
N PRO A 264 17.84 17.92 13.42
CA PRO A 264 19.28 17.97 13.25
C PRO A 264 20.05 17.31 14.40
N LEU A 265 19.56 17.38 15.63
CA LEU A 265 20.17 16.73 16.80
C LEU A 265 20.02 15.22 16.71
N LEU A 266 18.82 14.74 16.35
CA LEU A 266 18.56 13.32 16.13
C LEU A 266 19.46 12.76 15.02
N ALA A 267 19.58 13.48 13.90
CA ALA A 267 20.34 13.05 12.72
C ALA A 267 21.85 12.91 12.97
N ARG A 268 22.43 13.65 13.94
CA ARG A 268 23.87 13.53 14.29
C ARG A 268 24.26 12.12 14.75
N GLY A 269 23.35 11.40 15.39
CA GLY A 269 23.59 10.02 15.83
C GLY A 269 23.35 8.96 14.75
N GLY A 270 22.93 9.36 13.55
CA GLY A 270 22.71 8.46 12.42
C GLY A 270 21.81 7.26 12.76
N LYS A 271 22.26 6.06 12.40
CA LYS A 271 21.50 4.81 12.63
C LYS A 271 21.44 4.39 14.10
N GLU A 272 22.33 4.87 14.95
CA GLU A 272 22.32 4.54 16.39
C GLU A 272 21.17 5.24 17.10
N THR A 273 20.85 6.47 16.72
CA THR A 273 19.75 7.25 17.29
C THR A 273 18.45 7.09 16.53
N ASN A 274 18.52 6.88 15.21
CA ASN A 274 17.36 6.75 14.33
C ASN A 274 17.53 5.50 13.44
N PRO A 275 16.85 4.37 13.72
CA PRO A 275 16.95 3.15 12.89
C PRO A 275 16.46 3.36 11.45
N PHE A 276 15.69 4.43 11.20
CA PHE A 276 15.18 4.83 9.88
C PHE A 276 16.10 5.84 9.17
N PHE A 277 17.26 6.16 9.72
CA PHE A 277 18.17 7.16 9.16
C PHE A 277 18.67 6.75 7.77
N ILE A 278 18.47 7.66 6.81
CA ILE A 278 18.98 7.53 5.44
C ILE A 278 20.26 8.38 5.34
N PRO A 279 21.42 7.80 4.98
CA PRO A 279 22.63 8.59 4.71
C PRO A 279 22.43 9.59 3.58
N LYS A 280 23.09 10.76 3.66
CA LYS A 280 22.97 11.83 2.66
C LYS A 280 23.24 11.35 1.23
N ALA A 281 24.31 10.58 1.02
CA ALA A 281 24.66 10.05 -0.30
C ALA A 281 23.58 9.12 -0.87
N ASP A 282 22.92 8.33 -0.02
CA ASP A 282 21.81 7.47 -0.45
C ASP A 282 20.58 8.33 -0.78
N ALA A 283 20.29 9.35 0.03
CA ALA A 283 19.18 10.28 -0.21
C ALA A 283 19.30 10.96 -1.58
N GLU A 284 20.48 11.50 -1.92
CA GLU A 284 20.74 12.15 -3.22
C GLU A 284 20.49 11.18 -4.40
N VAL A 285 20.93 9.92 -4.29
CA VAL A 285 20.71 8.91 -5.31
C VAL A 285 19.23 8.53 -5.41
N MET A 286 18.55 8.35 -4.27
CA MET A 286 17.11 8.06 -4.22
C MET A 286 16.32 9.17 -4.93
N VAL A 287 16.55 10.43 -4.56
CA VAL A 287 15.85 11.59 -5.15
C VAL A 287 16.05 11.64 -6.66
N LYS A 288 17.30 11.58 -7.10
CA LYS A 288 17.62 11.60 -8.54
C LYS A 288 16.89 10.50 -9.29
N LYS A 289 16.96 9.25 -8.79
CA LYS A 289 16.37 8.09 -9.47
C LYS A 289 14.84 8.10 -9.47
N ILE A 290 14.23 8.58 -8.39
CA ILE A 290 12.78 8.74 -8.30
C ILE A 290 12.34 9.83 -9.29
N LEU A 291 12.97 11.00 -9.29
CA LEU A 291 12.63 12.08 -10.23
C LEU A 291 12.80 11.63 -11.69
N GLU A 292 13.88 10.91 -12.02
CA GLU A 292 14.07 10.29 -13.35
C GLU A 292 12.88 9.38 -13.72
N ALA A 293 12.40 8.55 -12.78
CA ALA A 293 11.25 7.67 -12.99
C ALA A 293 9.92 8.44 -13.14
N LEU A 294 9.71 9.47 -12.30
CA LEU A 294 8.55 10.36 -12.40
C LEU A 294 8.49 11.03 -13.79
N GLU A 295 9.62 11.55 -14.25
CA GLU A 295 9.73 12.21 -15.55
C GLU A 295 9.58 11.24 -16.72
N LEU A 296 10.19 10.05 -16.64
CA LEU A 296 10.07 9.01 -17.65
C LEU A 296 8.60 8.65 -17.87
N ARG A 297 7.86 8.36 -16.78
CA ARG A 297 6.43 8.04 -16.85
C ARG A 297 5.60 9.23 -17.33
N ALA A 298 5.90 10.45 -16.88
CA ALA A 298 5.17 11.64 -17.31
C ALA A 298 5.34 11.94 -18.82
N LYS A 299 6.50 11.62 -19.41
CA LYS A 299 6.81 11.87 -20.83
C LYS A 299 6.36 10.72 -21.74
N HIS A 300 6.49 9.49 -21.29
CA HIS A 300 6.34 8.30 -22.12
C HIS A 300 5.19 7.37 -21.69
N GLY A 301 4.38 7.80 -20.71
CA GLY A 301 3.31 6.99 -20.15
C GLY A 301 3.82 5.82 -19.33
N ARG A 302 2.93 4.85 -19.06
CA ARG A 302 3.24 3.59 -18.37
C ARG A 302 4.44 2.93 -19.04
N GLN A 303 5.47 2.55 -18.27
CA GLN A 303 6.66 1.88 -18.79
C GLN A 303 6.55 0.37 -18.69
N TRP A 304 5.34 -0.15 -18.92
CA TRP A 304 4.96 -1.51 -18.62
C TRP A 304 5.99 -2.53 -19.11
N ALA A 305 6.58 -3.30 -18.20
CA ALA A 305 7.58 -4.29 -18.53
C ALA A 305 7.03 -5.43 -19.40
N LEU A 306 5.72 -5.70 -19.34
CA LEU A 306 5.04 -6.77 -20.09
C LEU A 306 4.33 -6.28 -21.35
N ASP A 307 4.59 -5.04 -21.76
CA ASP A 307 4.05 -4.48 -23.01
C ASP A 307 4.35 -5.39 -24.21
N GLU A 308 3.41 -5.49 -25.15
CA GLU A 308 3.54 -6.34 -26.33
C GLU A 308 4.72 -6.00 -27.23
N SER A 309 5.17 -4.74 -27.22
CA SER A 309 6.36 -4.33 -27.96
C SER A 309 7.67 -4.82 -27.34
N LYS A 310 7.64 -5.27 -26.08
CA LYS A 310 8.82 -5.71 -25.31
C LYS A 310 8.85 -7.22 -25.10
N VAL A 311 7.70 -7.84 -24.84
CA VAL A 311 7.61 -9.25 -24.42
C VAL A 311 6.63 -9.99 -25.33
N GLY A 312 7.13 -10.94 -26.11
CA GLY A 312 6.29 -11.80 -26.95
C GLY A 312 5.52 -12.86 -26.16
N TRP A 313 4.49 -13.47 -26.76
CA TRP A 313 3.65 -14.50 -26.12
C TRP A 313 4.43 -15.66 -25.50
N LYS A 314 5.46 -16.17 -26.20
CA LYS A 314 6.29 -17.27 -25.70
C LYS A 314 7.01 -16.91 -24.40
N GLU A 315 7.56 -15.71 -24.32
CA GLU A 315 8.22 -15.27 -23.09
C GLU A 315 7.20 -15.03 -21.98
N LEU A 316 6.06 -14.40 -22.29
CA LEU A 316 5.00 -14.11 -21.31
C LEU A 316 4.47 -15.40 -20.66
N LEU A 317 4.12 -16.40 -21.46
CA LEU A 317 3.59 -17.68 -20.98
C LEU A 317 4.62 -18.50 -20.22
N ASN A 318 5.89 -18.48 -20.65
CA ASN A 318 6.97 -19.13 -19.90
C ASN A 318 7.18 -18.49 -18.52
N ARG A 319 7.14 -17.14 -18.44
CA ARG A 319 7.25 -16.41 -17.17
C ARG A 319 6.08 -16.73 -16.24
N LEU A 320 4.86 -16.81 -16.78
CA LEU A 320 3.67 -17.23 -16.03
C LEU A 320 3.88 -18.63 -15.43
N ALA A 321 4.18 -19.60 -16.28
CA ALA A 321 4.32 -21.00 -15.87
C ALA A 321 5.45 -21.19 -14.85
N GLU A 322 6.63 -20.60 -15.10
CA GLU A 322 7.74 -20.66 -14.16
C GLU A 322 7.43 -19.98 -12.82
N GLY A 323 6.76 -18.82 -12.88
CA GLY A 323 6.37 -18.08 -11.69
C GLY A 323 5.38 -18.86 -10.85
N ALA A 324 4.29 -19.29 -11.48
CA ALA A 324 3.20 -20.04 -10.87
C ALA A 324 3.69 -21.35 -10.23
N PHE A 325 4.56 -22.11 -10.90
CA PHE A 325 5.11 -23.34 -10.33
C PHE A 325 6.01 -23.09 -9.11
N LYS A 326 6.72 -21.95 -9.08
CA LYS A 326 7.60 -21.58 -7.94
C LYS A 326 6.82 -21.04 -6.75
N THR A 327 5.71 -20.34 -6.98
CA THR A 327 4.88 -19.70 -5.94
C THR A 327 3.80 -20.64 -5.39
N HIS A 328 3.24 -21.53 -6.22
CA HIS A 328 2.16 -22.48 -5.86
C HIS A 328 2.56 -23.97 -6.07
N PRO A 329 3.74 -24.42 -5.61
CA PRO A 329 4.23 -25.75 -5.96
C PRO A 329 3.38 -26.90 -5.38
N LYS A 330 2.63 -26.69 -4.31
CA LYS A 330 1.79 -27.75 -3.69
C LYS A 330 0.53 -28.01 -4.51
N GLU A 331 -0.17 -26.95 -4.89
CA GLU A 331 -1.41 -27.03 -5.67
C GLU A 331 -1.15 -27.69 -7.04
N TYR A 332 -0.16 -27.21 -7.79
CA TYR A 332 0.22 -27.83 -9.07
C TYR A 332 0.61 -29.30 -8.93
N ARG A 333 1.32 -29.68 -7.86
CA ARG A 333 1.65 -31.10 -7.61
C ARG A 333 0.42 -31.93 -7.28
N ALA A 334 -0.55 -31.38 -6.56
CA ALA A 334 -1.82 -32.05 -6.28
C ALA A 334 -2.62 -32.30 -7.57
N MET A 335 -2.53 -31.37 -8.53
CA MET A 335 -3.07 -31.52 -9.89
C MET A 335 -2.26 -32.48 -10.78
N GLY A 336 -1.13 -33.01 -10.29
CA GLY A 336 -0.27 -33.93 -11.04
C GLY A 336 0.78 -33.26 -11.95
N VAL A 337 0.90 -31.93 -11.91
CA VAL A 337 1.90 -31.14 -12.65
C VAL A 337 3.26 -31.24 -11.97
N LYS A 338 4.29 -31.67 -12.72
CA LYS A 338 5.64 -31.94 -12.22
C LYS A 338 6.66 -30.86 -12.58
N THR A 339 6.39 -30.12 -13.65
CA THR A 339 7.30 -29.10 -14.20
C THR A 339 6.51 -27.85 -14.59
N ALA A 340 7.19 -26.72 -14.72
CA ALA A 340 6.54 -25.49 -15.16
C ALA A 340 6.00 -25.64 -16.58
N GLU A 341 6.73 -26.32 -17.45
CA GLU A 341 6.35 -26.55 -18.85
C GLU A 341 5.01 -27.29 -18.98
N GLU A 342 4.71 -28.21 -18.05
CA GLU A 342 3.44 -28.95 -18.00
C GLU A 342 2.22 -28.09 -17.66
N ILE A 343 2.41 -26.86 -17.15
CA ILE A 343 1.31 -25.91 -16.91
C ILE A 343 0.72 -25.43 -18.24
N LEU A 344 1.53 -25.30 -19.28
CA LEU A 344 1.10 -24.81 -20.58
C LEU A 344 0.58 -25.96 -21.44
N TYR A 345 -0.55 -25.78 -22.11
CA TYR A 345 -1.07 -26.78 -23.05
C TYR A 345 -0.31 -26.76 -24.38
N ASP A 346 -0.38 -27.88 -25.09
CA ASP A 346 0.19 -27.99 -26.43
C ASP A 346 -0.36 -26.89 -27.36
N PRO A 347 0.47 -26.32 -28.25
CA PRO A 347 0.03 -25.28 -29.18
C PRO A 347 -1.09 -25.77 -30.13
N ALA A 348 -2.06 -24.90 -30.38
CA ALA A 348 -3.14 -25.16 -31.33
C ALA A 348 -2.63 -25.11 -32.78
N THR A 349 -3.11 -26.05 -33.58
CA THR A 349 -2.88 -26.06 -35.03
C THR A 349 -3.81 -25.07 -35.74
N GLU A 350 -3.40 -24.59 -36.92
CA GLU A 350 -4.26 -23.74 -37.77
C GLU A 350 -5.59 -24.40 -38.15
N LYS A 351 -5.65 -25.74 -38.12
CA LYS A 351 -6.90 -26.48 -38.36
C LYS A 351 -7.86 -26.33 -37.19
N GLU A 352 -7.36 -26.40 -35.95
CA GLU A 352 -8.15 -26.22 -34.73
C GLU A 352 -8.61 -24.78 -34.58
N ILE A 353 -7.74 -23.80 -34.87
CA ILE A 353 -8.10 -22.37 -34.90
C ILE A 353 -9.26 -22.14 -35.87
N LYS A 354 -9.18 -22.66 -37.10
CA LYS A 354 -10.28 -22.55 -38.08
C LYS A 354 -11.56 -23.25 -37.65
N ALA A 355 -11.45 -24.37 -36.93
CA ALA A 355 -12.61 -25.09 -36.41
C ALA A 355 -13.31 -24.29 -35.31
N ALA A 356 -12.55 -23.69 -34.39
CA ALA A 356 -13.06 -22.76 -33.38
C ALA A 356 -13.72 -21.53 -34.03
N GLU A 357 -13.08 -20.91 -35.03
CA GLU A 357 -13.65 -19.76 -35.74
C GLU A 357 -14.97 -20.10 -36.46
N LYS A 358 -15.11 -21.33 -36.96
CA LYS A 358 -16.37 -21.81 -37.54
C LYS A 358 -17.46 -22.00 -36.49
N LYS A 359 -17.09 -22.32 -35.24
CA LYS A 359 -18.03 -22.57 -34.13
C LYS A 359 -18.57 -21.26 -33.55
N VAL A 360 -17.69 -20.31 -33.23
CA VAL A 360 -18.06 -19.10 -32.46
C VAL A 360 -17.89 -17.77 -33.21
N GLY A 361 -17.40 -17.82 -34.45
CA GLY A 361 -17.04 -16.62 -35.23
C GLY A 361 -15.55 -16.27 -35.14
N LYS A 362 -15.13 -15.19 -35.80
CA LYS A 362 -13.71 -14.79 -35.87
C LYS A 362 -13.12 -14.66 -34.46
N LEU A 363 -12.01 -15.35 -34.20
CA LEU A 363 -11.28 -15.22 -32.95
C LEU A 363 -10.44 -13.93 -32.96
N PRO A 364 -10.26 -13.29 -31.79
CA PRO A 364 -9.32 -12.19 -31.66
C PRO A 364 -7.90 -12.56 -32.08
N ASP A 365 -7.18 -11.59 -32.64
CA ASP A 365 -5.86 -11.86 -33.23
C ASP A 365 -4.81 -12.18 -32.16
N ASP A 366 -4.83 -11.51 -31.01
CA ASP A 366 -3.94 -11.81 -29.88
C ASP A 366 -4.26 -13.16 -29.21
N LEU A 367 -5.53 -13.55 -29.12
CA LEU A 367 -5.93 -14.89 -28.68
C LEU A 367 -5.40 -15.97 -29.64
N LYS A 368 -5.49 -15.75 -30.96
CA LYS A 368 -4.91 -16.67 -31.95
C LYS A 368 -3.40 -16.78 -31.80
N ASP A 369 -2.72 -15.67 -31.56
CA ASP A 369 -1.27 -15.66 -31.36
C ASP A 369 -0.86 -16.36 -30.07
N MET A 370 -1.66 -16.23 -29.00
CA MET A 370 -1.47 -17.00 -27.78
C MET A 370 -1.59 -18.50 -28.04
N VAL A 371 -2.70 -18.95 -28.65
CA VAL A 371 -2.95 -20.39 -28.82
C VAL A 371 -1.98 -21.07 -29.78
N ARG A 372 -1.38 -20.33 -30.72
CA ARG A 372 -0.26 -20.81 -31.55
C ARG A 372 1.02 -21.11 -30.76
N VAL A 373 1.16 -20.53 -29.57
CA VAL A 373 2.29 -20.76 -28.66
C VAL A 373 1.94 -21.80 -27.61
N ALA A 374 0.78 -21.68 -26.96
CA ALA A 374 0.22 -22.66 -26.06
C ALA A 374 -1.30 -22.50 -26.07
N ASN A 375 -2.06 -23.59 -26.26
CA ASN A 375 -3.51 -23.55 -26.34
C ASN A 375 -4.16 -23.39 -24.96
N GLY A 376 -3.77 -22.36 -24.21
CA GLY A 376 -4.15 -22.14 -22.83
C GLY A 376 -3.14 -22.66 -21.81
N PHE A 377 -3.54 -22.66 -20.55
CA PHE A 377 -2.70 -23.03 -19.41
C PHE A 377 -3.55 -23.44 -18.20
N GLN A 378 -2.96 -24.22 -17.30
CA GLN A 378 -3.56 -24.66 -16.04
C GLN A 378 -3.45 -23.58 -14.95
N GLY A 379 -4.59 -23.21 -14.35
CA GLY A 379 -4.63 -22.45 -13.11
C GLY A 379 -4.72 -23.37 -11.90
N GLY A 380 -5.32 -22.88 -10.81
CA GLY A 380 -5.66 -23.66 -9.63
C GLY A 380 -7.11 -23.41 -9.22
N TRP A 381 -7.49 -23.86 -8.02
CA TRP A 381 -8.87 -23.78 -7.52
C TRP A 381 -9.37 -22.33 -7.49
N HIS A 382 -8.54 -21.43 -6.96
CA HIS A 382 -8.72 -19.96 -7.05
C HIS A 382 -7.63 -19.27 -7.87
N LEU A 383 -6.51 -19.95 -8.13
CA LEU A 383 -5.37 -19.38 -8.81
C LEU A 383 -5.67 -19.12 -10.30
N PHE A 384 -5.54 -17.86 -10.71
CA PHE A 384 -5.85 -17.36 -12.05
C PHE A 384 -7.25 -17.73 -12.54
N GLY A 385 -8.21 -17.96 -11.65
CA GLY A 385 -9.55 -18.43 -12.03
C GLY A 385 -9.53 -19.72 -12.85
N GLY A 386 -8.72 -20.71 -12.44
CA GLY A 386 -8.63 -22.01 -13.13
C GLY A 386 -7.81 -22.02 -14.42
N GLY A 387 -7.28 -20.87 -14.87
CA GLY A 387 -6.56 -20.76 -16.14
C GLY A 387 -7.48 -20.93 -17.35
N ILE A 388 -6.92 -21.19 -18.53
CA ILE A 388 -7.68 -21.23 -19.80
C ILE A 388 -7.53 -22.61 -20.44
N ALA A 389 -8.62 -23.36 -20.68
CA ALA A 389 -8.62 -24.68 -21.34
C ALA A 389 -8.31 -24.64 -22.85
N GLY A 390 -8.24 -23.45 -23.42
CA GLY A 390 -7.95 -23.22 -24.83
C GLY A 390 -9.17 -23.31 -25.75
N ILE A 391 -8.92 -23.12 -27.04
CA ILE A 391 -9.98 -22.96 -28.06
C ILE A 391 -10.71 -24.28 -28.42
N GLN A 392 -10.28 -25.42 -27.87
CA GLN A 392 -10.99 -26.70 -28.06
C GLN A 392 -12.28 -26.74 -27.22
N HIS A 393 -12.29 -26.02 -26.10
CA HIS A 393 -13.39 -25.93 -25.16
C HIS A 393 -14.15 -24.60 -25.25
N ILE A 394 -14.11 -23.96 -26.42
CA ILE A 394 -14.77 -22.68 -26.66
C ILE A 394 -16.25 -22.86 -26.99
N GLY A 395 -17.12 -22.03 -26.43
CA GLY A 395 -18.57 -22.12 -26.60
C GLY A 395 -19.25 -20.75 -26.67
N PHE A 396 -20.54 -20.76 -26.97
CA PHE A 396 -21.40 -19.65 -26.57
C PHE A 396 -21.84 -19.90 -25.13
N ASP A 397 -22.00 -18.82 -24.36
CA ASP A 397 -22.62 -18.92 -23.04
C ASP A 397 -24.00 -19.57 -23.15
N ASP A 398 -24.32 -20.50 -22.24
CA ASP A 398 -25.56 -21.27 -22.24
C ASP A 398 -26.63 -20.71 -21.27
N GLY A 399 -26.42 -19.49 -20.77
CA GLY A 399 -27.35 -18.77 -19.89
C GLY A 399 -26.84 -18.58 -18.46
N ASP A 400 -25.68 -19.13 -18.11
CA ASP A 400 -25.08 -18.92 -16.78
C ASP A 400 -24.57 -17.48 -16.59
N ALA A 401 -24.20 -16.78 -17.67
CA ALA A 401 -23.87 -15.36 -17.59
C ALA A 401 -25.09 -14.47 -17.28
N GLU A 402 -26.32 -14.86 -17.62
CA GLU A 402 -27.52 -14.06 -17.31
C GLU A 402 -27.69 -13.84 -15.80
N ASN A 403 -27.34 -14.83 -14.97
CA ASN A 403 -27.35 -14.69 -13.51
C ASN A 403 -26.23 -13.76 -12.98
N SER A 404 -25.16 -13.57 -13.75
CA SER A 404 -24.00 -12.74 -13.38
C SER A 404 -24.23 -11.24 -13.61
N TRP A 405 -25.00 -10.88 -14.64
CA TRP A 405 -25.18 -9.49 -15.08
C TRP A 405 -26.35 -8.78 -14.39
N ASP A 406 -27.44 -9.49 -14.10
CA ASP A 406 -28.64 -8.94 -13.45
C ASP A 406 -28.35 -8.34 -12.05
N SER A 407 -27.24 -8.73 -11.42
CA SER A 407 -26.82 -8.22 -10.11
C SER A 407 -26.07 -6.88 -10.15
N LEU A 408 -25.62 -6.41 -11.32
CA LEU A 408 -24.73 -5.24 -11.47
C LEU A 408 -25.33 -4.06 -12.26
N THR A 409 -26.42 -4.24 -13.03
CA THR A 409 -26.93 -3.21 -13.96
C THR A 409 -28.28 -2.60 -13.57
N GLN A 410 -28.61 -2.49 -12.28
CA GLN A 410 -29.83 -1.75 -11.88
C GLN A 410 -29.82 -0.26 -12.28
N GLU A 411 -28.72 0.31 -12.81
CA GLU A 411 -28.66 1.73 -13.18
C GLU A 411 -28.12 2.10 -14.57
N ASP A 412 -27.68 1.18 -15.45
CA ASP A 412 -27.25 1.59 -16.81
C ASP A 412 -27.75 0.62 -17.90
N ASP A 413 -28.59 1.17 -18.80
CA ASP A 413 -29.12 0.57 -20.02
C ASP A 413 -27.99 0.22 -21.01
N GLU A 414 -27.56 -1.05 -21.05
CA GLU A 414 -26.98 -1.70 -22.24
C GLU A 414 -27.01 -3.22 -22.01
N ILE A 415 -28.19 -3.82 -22.22
CA ILE A 415 -28.38 -5.27 -22.20
C ILE A 415 -27.57 -5.85 -23.38
N LEU A 416 -26.39 -6.37 -23.10
CA LEU A 416 -25.67 -7.25 -24.02
C LEU A 416 -26.43 -8.58 -24.05
N ASP A 417 -26.88 -8.98 -25.24
CA ASP A 417 -27.51 -10.27 -25.47
C ASP A 417 -26.52 -11.38 -25.08
N SER A 418 -26.91 -12.29 -24.17
CA SER A 418 -26.07 -13.43 -23.71
C SER A 418 -25.55 -14.25 -24.89
N SER A 419 -26.27 -14.24 -26.02
CA SER A 419 -25.82 -14.88 -27.26
C SER A 419 -24.55 -14.28 -27.85
N ASP A 420 -24.18 -13.03 -27.52
CA ASP A 420 -22.95 -12.36 -27.96
C ASP A 420 -21.71 -12.68 -27.12
N LEU A 421 -21.87 -13.45 -26.04
CA LEU A 421 -20.77 -13.89 -25.18
C LEU A 421 -20.18 -15.20 -25.66
N ILE A 422 -18.85 -15.20 -25.81
CA ILE A 422 -18.06 -16.39 -26.08
C ILE A 422 -17.36 -16.77 -24.78
N GLU A 423 -17.56 -18.02 -24.37
CA GLU A 423 -16.95 -18.61 -23.18
C GLU A 423 -15.72 -19.45 -23.54
N LEU A 424 -14.69 -19.33 -22.71
CA LEU A 424 -13.56 -20.24 -22.61
C LEU A 424 -13.64 -20.96 -21.26
N GLN A 425 -13.67 -22.30 -21.29
CA GLN A 425 -13.64 -23.07 -20.04
C GLN A 425 -12.32 -22.88 -19.28
N SER A 426 -12.39 -23.04 -17.96
CA SER A 426 -11.22 -23.08 -17.09
C SER A 426 -10.32 -24.26 -17.42
N GLY A 427 -9.00 -24.05 -17.42
CA GLY A 427 -8.00 -25.08 -17.73
C GLY A 427 -7.98 -26.22 -16.71
N SER A 428 -8.18 -25.89 -15.45
CA SER A 428 -8.30 -26.86 -14.36
C SER A 428 -9.67 -26.78 -13.70
N GLU A 429 -9.95 -27.79 -12.87
CA GLU A 429 -11.02 -27.69 -11.88
C GLU A 429 -10.82 -26.41 -11.05
N SER A 430 -11.89 -25.65 -10.86
CA SER A 430 -11.87 -24.34 -10.22
C SER A 430 -13.19 -24.06 -9.55
N ASP A 431 -13.20 -23.08 -8.64
CA ASP A 431 -14.38 -22.70 -7.85
C ASP A 431 -15.45 -21.94 -8.66
N GLY A 432 -15.90 -22.54 -9.77
CA GLY A 432 -16.91 -21.94 -10.65
C GLY A 432 -16.41 -20.69 -11.37
N PHE A 433 -15.13 -20.64 -11.74
CA PHE A 433 -14.61 -19.56 -12.58
C PHE A 433 -14.94 -19.80 -14.04
N TYR A 434 -15.33 -18.72 -14.70
CA TYR A 434 -15.63 -18.66 -16.11
C TYR A 434 -14.82 -17.54 -16.78
N HIS A 435 -14.46 -17.73 -18.04
CA HIS A 435 -13.73 -16.75 -18.85
C HIS A 435 -14.52 -16.37 -20.08
N TYR A 436 -14.64 -15.07 -20.34
CA TYR A 436 -15.52 -14.57 -21.39
C TYR A 436 -14.89 -13.47 -22.22
N TYR A 437 -15.38 -13.37 -23.45
CA TYR A 437 -15.21 -12.19 -24.28
C TYR A 437 -16.37 -12.03 -25.27
N MET A 438 -16.50 -10.83 -25.85
CA MET A 438 -17.59 -10.53 -26.79
C MET A 438 -17.30 -10.98 -28.22
N ARG A 439 -18.34 -11.34 -28.98
CA ARG A 439 -18.27 -11.55 -30.42
C ARG A 439 -17.80 -10.31 -31.18
N PRO A 440 -16.93 -10.43 -32.22
CA PRO A 440 -16.47 -9.35 -33.11
C PRO A 440 -17.49 -8.28 -33.48
N THR A 441 -18.72 -8.67 -33.78
CA THR A 441 -19.78 -7.75 -34.19
C THR A 441 -20.20 -6.81 -33.06
N ALA A 442 -20.24 -7.27 -31.82
CA ALA A 442 -20.71 -6.49 -30.69
C ALA A 442 -19.66 -5.51 -30.12
N TRP A 443 -18.36 -5.82 -30.17
CA TRP A 443 -17.30 -4.90 -29.67
C TRP A 443 -16.71 -3.97 -30.72
N ASN A 444 -16.98 -4.18 -32.02
CA ASN A 444 -16.62 -3.20 -33.05
C ASN A 444 -17.59 -2.01 -33.11
N ASP A 445 -18.81 -2.17 -32.58
CA ASP A 445 -19.85 -1.14 -32.52
C ASP A 445 -19.79 -0.30 -31.23
N ASP A 446 -19.06 -0.75 -30.21
CA ASP A 446 -18.84 0.01 -28.96
C ASP A 446 -17.68 1.01 -29.13
N GLU A 447 -18.03 2.28 -29.38
CA GLU A 447 -17.08 3.40 -29.45
C GLU A 447 -16.26 3.61 -28.16
N LYS A 448 -16.66 3.01 -27.04
CA LYS A 448 -15.96 3.11 -25.74
C LYS A 448 -14.84 2.07 -25.59
N ILE A 449 -14.66 1.13 -26.52
CA ILE A 449 -13.57 0.15 -26.44
C ILE A 449 -12.27 0.77 -26.97
N LYS A 450 -11.39 1.11 -26.03
CA LYS A 450 -10.03 1.61 -26.31
C LYS A 450 -9.31 0.66 -27.26
N ASP A 451 -8.72 1.23 -28.30
CA ASP A 451 -7.97 0.54 -29.37
C ASP A 451 -8.76 -0.51 -30.18
N LYS A 452 -10.10 -0.53 -30.06
CA LYS A 452 -10.98 -1.47 -30.78
C LYS A 452 -10.49 -2.91 -30.68
N ARG A 453 -10.14 -3.37 -29.47
CA ARG A 453 -9.53 -4.69 -29.26
C ARG A 453 -10.44 -5.80 -28.79
N TYR A 454 -11.45 -5.58 -27.95
CA TYR A 454 -12.39 -6.54 -27.28
C TYR A 454 -12.16 -6.57 -25.77
N ARG A 455 -13.23 -6.70 -24.97
CA ARG A 455 -13.09 -6.86 -23.51
C ARG A 455 -13.01 -8.32 -23.14
N TYR A 456 -12.06 -8.65 -22.27
CA TYR A 456 -11.93 -9.96 -21.65
C TYR A 456 -12.29 -9.84 -20.17
N TRP A 457 -12.95 -10.84 -19.60
CA TRP A 457 -13.15 -10.90 -18.15
C TRP A 457 -13.17 -12.33 -17.66
N HIS A 458 -12.84 -12.49 -16.37
CA HIS A 458 -13.15 -13.71 -15.64
C HIS A 458 -14.05 -13.37 -14.46
N TRP A 459 -14.86 -14.34 -14.05
CA TRP A 459 -15.84 -14.17 -12.99
C TRP A 459 -16.22 -15.51 -12.37
N ALA A 460 -16.67 -15.50 -11.13
CA ALA A 460 -17.32 -16.61 -10.46
C ALA A 460 -18.57 -16.11 -9.68
N PRO A 461 -19.61 -16.93 -9.49
CA PRO A 461 -20.88 -16.54 -8.84
C PRO A 461 -20.76 -15.88 -7.45
N TRP A 462 -19.75 -16.27 -6.69
CA TRP A 462 -19.47 -15.73 -5.36
C TRP A 462 -18.60 -14.47 -5.39
N MET A 463 -17.98 -14.14 -6.53
CA MET A 463 -17.24 -12.89 -6.67
C MET A 463 -18.25 -11.73 -6.73
N GLY A 464 -18.25 -10.89 -5.71
CA GLY A 464 -19.08 -9.67 -5.66
C GLY A 464 -18.74 -8.60 -6.72
N SER A 465 -17.82 -8.89 -7.65
CA SER A 465 -17.44 -8.02 -8.78
C SER A 465 -16.79 -8.82 -9.92
N ILE A 466 -16.93 -8.34 -11.16
CA ILE A 466 -16.30 -8.92 -12.35
C ILE A 466 -14.89 -8.31 -12.57
N ALA A 467 -13.89 -9.15 -12.83
CA ALA A 467 -12.54 -8.68 -13.19
C ALA A 467 -12.43 -8.47 -14.71
N ARG A 468 -12.24 -7.21 -15.15
CA ARG A 468 -12.27 -6.83 -16.57
C ARG A 468 -10.88 -6.41 -17.09
N TYR A 469 -10.58 -6.80 -18.32
CA TYR A 469 -9.31 -6.59 -19.02
C TYR A 469 -9.57 -6.14 -20.47
N ASN A 470 -8.61 -5.45 -21.11
CA ASN A 470 -8.80 -4.97 -22.49
C ASN A 470 -8.44 -6.00 -23.56
N SER A 471 -7.93 -7.18 -23.17
CA SER A 471 -7.82 -8.39 -24.00
C SER A 471 -7.37 -9.59 -23.15
N VAL A 472 -7.28 -10.78 -23.75
CA VAL A 472 -6.71 -11.96 -23.08
C VAL A 472 -5.23 -11.74 -22.73
N ARG A 473 -4.51 -10.96 -23.53
CA ARG A 473 -3.11 -10.60 -23.23
C ARG A 473 -3.00 -9.81 -21.94
N ASP A 474 -3.88 -8.84 -21.72
CA ASP A 474 -3.90 -8.04 -20.50
C ASP A 474 -4.15 -8.92 -19.26
N TYR A 475 -5.08 -9.88 -19.37
CA TYR A 475 -5.34 -10.84 -18.32
C TYR A 475 -4.11 -11.72 -18.03
N VAL A 476 -3.54 -12.38 -19.05
CA VAL A 476 -2.34 -13.22 -18.86
C VAL A 476 -1.17 -12.42 -18.28
N ALA A 477 -0.98 -11.18 -18.74
CA ALA A 477 0.05 -10.31 -18.20
C ALA A 477 -0.21 -9.93 -16.73
N SER A 478 -1.47 -9.75 -16.32
CA SER A 478 -1.81 -9.54 -14.91
C SER A 478 -1.47 -10.75 -14.04
N CYS A 479 -1.68 -11.98 -14.53
CA CYS A 479 -1.27 -13.21 -13.83
C CYS A 479 0.26 -13.31 -13.70
N VAL A 480 1.02 -12.86 -14.72
CA VAL A 480 2.49 -12.78 -14.64
C VAL A 480 2.94 -11.74 -13.60
N GLU A 481 2.28 -10.58 -13.55
CA GLU A 481 2.58 -9.55 -12.53
C GLU A 481 2.37 -10.10 -11.12
N GLU A 482 1.27 -10.82 -10.88
CA GLU A 482 0.95 -11.44 -9.60
C GLU A 482 2.04 -12.43 -9.13
N VAL A 483 2.44 -13.39 -9.97
CA VAL A 483 3.46 -14.37 -9.57
C VAL A 483 4.85 -13.76 -9.40
N GLU A 484 5.19 -12.76 -10.21
CA GLU A 484 6.48 -12.08 -10.07
C GLU A 484 6.54 -11.23 -8.80
N GLU A 485 5.43 -10.58 -8.41
CA GLU A 485 5.35 -9.88 -7.13
C GLU A 485 5.51 -10.85 -5.95
N MET A 486 4.83 -11.99 -5.97
CA MET A 486 4.98 -13.04 -4.94
C MET A 486 6.44 -13.53 -4.85
N LEU A 487 7.08 -13.79 -5.99
CA LEU A 487 8.50 -14.21 -6.02
C LEU A 487 9.43 -13.14 -5.44
N GLU A 488 9.19 -11.86 -5.76
CA GLU A 488 9.96 -10.74 -5.20
C GLU A 488 9.75 -10.60 -3.68
N LEU A 489 8.55 -10.92 -3.19
CA LEU A 489 8.21 -10.93 -1.76
C LEU A 489 8.69 -12.18 -1.02
N GLY A 490 9.12 -13.22 -1.76
CA GLY A 490 9.43 -14.52 -1.18
C GLY A 490 8.18 -15.25 -0.66
N GLU A 491 7.00 -14.85 -1.12
CA GLU A 491 5.72 -15.44 -0.78
C GLU A 491 5.55 -16.77 -1.53
N LYS A 492 4.98 -17.74 -0.83
CA LYS A 492 4.56 -19.02 -1.38
C LYS A 492 3.25 -19.37 -0.73
N GLU A 493 2.26 -19.70 -1.54
CA GLU A 493 0.97 -20.08 -0.99
C GLU A 493 1.01 -21.56 -0.58
N GLU A 494 0.64 -21.81 0.67
CA GLU A 494 0.49 -23.16 1.19
C GLU A 494 -0.98 -23.57 1.06
N TYR A 495 -1.35 -24.13 -0.09
CA TYR A 495 -2.66 -24.73 -0.27
C TYR A 495 -2.92 -25.79 0.83
N GLN A 496 -3.92 -25.54 1.66
CA GLN A 496 -4.50 -26.53 2.58
C GLN A 496 -5.78 -27.04 1.92
N LEU A 497 -5.77 -28.29 1.46
CA LEU A 497 -7.02 -29.00 1.24
C LEU A 497 -7.69 -29.11 2.60
N GLU A 498 -8.82 -28.43 2.81
CA GLU A 498 -9.70 -28.78 3.92
C GLU A 498 -10.09 -30.25 3.71
N ASP A 499 -9.56 -31.15 4.54
CA ASP A 499 -10.04 -32.52 4.66
C ASP A 499 -11.49 -32.43 5.15
N GLU A 500 -12.46 -32.38 4.22
CA GLU A 500 -13.87 -32.70 4.50
C GLU A 500 -14.02 -34.20 4.76
N SER A 501 -13.28 -34.72 5.74
CA SER A 501 -13.41 -36.11 6.19
C SER A 501 -13.42 -36.20 7.70
N GLN A 502 -14.21 -35.38 8.38
CA GLN A 502 -14.65 -35.65 9.76
C GLN A 502 -16.04 -35.07 10.00
N GLU A 503 -17.09 -35.87 9.75
CA GLU A 503 -18.25 -36.05 10.64
C GLU A 503 -19.20 -37.11 10.05
N GLU A 504 -18.75 -38.37 10.04
CA GLU A 504 -19.64 -39.51 10.29
C GLU A 504 -19.01 -40.32 11.43
N ASP A 505 -19.43 -40.01 12.66
CA ASP A 505 -19.68 -40.98 13.75
C ASP A 505 -20.51 -40.33 14.87
#